data_AF-A0A7J3M0U5-F1
#
_entry.id   AF-A0A7J3M0U5-F1
#
_cell.length_a   1.000
_cell.length_b   1.000
_cell.length_c   1.000
_cell.angle_alpha   90.00
_cell.angle_beta   90.00
_cell.angle_gamma   90.00
#
_symmetry.space_group_name_H-M   'P 1'
#
loop_
_entity.id
_entity.type
_entity.pdbx_description
1 polymer ?
#
loop_
_entity_poly.entity_id
_entity_poly.type
_entity_poly.pdbx_seq_one_letter_code
_entity_poly.pdbx_strand_id
1 'polypeptide(L)'
;MLDVVWADIDGTQITVNALVYLLWFIWVGWIFSTVGAFGGIMAGVGHLSVFGIGDWAAKMKGVKVNIPGYTDAGKYLTDTIRFGNSVQTWFNAIASTINWQMQKRLVWPAGISLGIGGVLGAQVGVWVTGGQVAAAVYMGIFGLATYLIAGYMIYQLTPRAKRSKKAGKEAAQRFQQKVKELREQGKLHELEGIRNLKVSLTATTFDFYGESFKLSNYSPLIVGF
;
A
#
# COMPACT_ATOMS: atom_id res chain seq x y z
N MET A 1 13.92 -28.35 -9.42
CA MET A 1 14.14 -28.87 -8.05
C MET A 1 13.92 -27.80 -6.96
N LEU A 2 13.11 -26.76 -7.19
CA LEU A 2 12.64 -25.84 -6.13
C LEU A 2 11.14 -25.56 -6.24
N ASP A 3 10.43 -26.35 -7.04
CA ASP A 3 9.00 -26.19 -7.25
C ASP A 3 8.27 -26.87 -6.10
N VAL A 4 7.49 -26.08 -5.37
CA VAL A 4 6.70 -26.53 -4.22
C VAL A 4 5.23 -26.55 -4.61
N VAL A 5 4.50 -27.54 -4.11
CA VAL A 5 3.05 -27.58 -4.25
C VAL A 5 2.48 -26.47 -3.37
N TRP A 6 1.92 -25.45 -4.01
CA TRP A 6 1.31 -24.29 -3.36
C TRP A 6 -0.14 -24.58 -2.97
N ALA A 7 -0.87 -25.29 -3.82
CA ALA A 7 -2.21 -25.80 -3.52
C ALA A 7 -2.50 -27.07 -4.33
N ASP A 8 -3.34 -27.94 -3.77
CA ASP A 8 -3.93 -29.08 -4.47
C ASP A 8 -5.44 -28.84 -4.53
N ILE A 9 -5.98 -28.75 -5.75
CA ILE A 9 -7.40 -28.53 -5.99
C ILE A 9 -7.88 -29.63 -6.92
N ASP A 10 -8.76 -30.50 -6.41
CA ASP A 10 -9.37 -31.60 -7.18
C ASP A 10 -8.33 -32.51 -7.87
N GLY A 11 -7.22 -32.79 -7.17
CA GLY A 11 -6.11 -33.61 -7.68
C GLY A 11 -5.18 -32.88 -8.65
N THR A 12 -5.44 -31.60 -8.94
CA THR A 12 -4.54 -30.75 -9.73
C THR A 12 -3.61 -29.99 -8.80
N GLN A 13 -2.33 -30.34 -8.85
CA GLN A 13 -1.28 -29.67 -8.06
C GLN A 13 -0.83 -28.39 -8.75
N ILE A 14 -1.09 -27.26 -8.09
CA ILE A 14 -0.55 -25.96 -8.47
C ILE A 14 0.84 -25.84 -7.83
N THR A 15 1.87 -25.80 -8.68
CA THR A 15 3.25 -25.67 -8.25
C THR A 15 3.75 -24.24 -8.46
N VAL A 16 4.57 -23.77 -7.53
CA VAL A 16 5.24 -22.46 -7.60
C VAL A 16 6.71 -22.66 -7.28
N ASN A 17 7.58 -21.94 -7.99
CA ASN A 17 9.01 -21.98 -7.70
C ASN A 17 9.32 -21.22 -6.40
N ALA A 18 9.77 -21.94 -5.37
CA ALA A 18 9.98 -21.40 -4.03
C ALA A 18 11.05 -20.28 -3.99
N LEU A 19 12.08 -20.35 -4.84
CA LEU A 19 13.11 -19.32 -4.89
C LEU A 19 12.58 -18.03 -5.52
N VAL A 20 11.85 -18.13 -6.63
CA VAL A 20 11.20 -16.97 -7.26
C VAL A 20 10.20 -16.35 -6.29
N TYR A 21 9.43 -17.17 -5.59
CA TYR A 21 8.52 -16.71 -4.54
C TYR A 21 9.27 -15.92 -3.46
N LEU A 22 10.31 -16.51 -2.85
CA LEU A 22 11.09 -15.86 -1.81
C LEU A 22 11.70 -14.52 -2.26
N LEU A 23 12.39 -14.51 -3.40
CA LEU A 23 13.03 -13.30 -3.93
C LEU A 23 12.02 -12.20 -4.23
N TRP A 24 10.85 -12.57 -4.77
CA TRP A 24 9.77 -11.63 -5.04
C TRP A 24 9.21 -11.02 -3.75
N PHE A 25 8.99 -11.82 -2.71
CA PHE A 25 8.49 -11.32 -1.44
C PHE A 25 9.49 -10.43 -0.69
N ILE A 26 10.80 -10.72 -0.81
CA ILE A 26 11.85 -9.80 -0.32
C ILE A 26 11.74 -8.46 -1.03
N TRP A 27 11.61 -8.48 -2.37
CA TRP A 27 11.46 -7.27 -3.16
C TRP A 27 10.16 -6.50 -2.82
N VAL A 28 9.03 -7.18 -2.69
CA VAL A 28 7.75 -6.61 -2.26
C VAL A 28 7.87 -5.98 -0.86
N GLY A 29 8.55 -6.65 0.08
CA GLY A 29 8.81 -6.12 1.43
C GLY A 29 9.63 -4.83 1.39
N TRP A 30 10.64 -4.77 0.53
CA TRP A 30 11.41 -3.54 0.31
C TRP A 30 10.54 -2.41 -0.26
N ILE A 31 9.65 -2.70 -1.22
CA ILE A 31 8.70 -1.72 -1.76
C ILE A 31 7.72 -1.22 -0.69
N PHE A 32 7.19 -2.11 0.16
CA PHE A 32 6.37 -1.70 1.29
C PHE A 32 7.09 -0.73 2.23
N SER A 33 8.40 -0.94 2.44
CA SER A 33 9.20 -0.07 3.32
C SER A 33 9.49 1.32 2.73
N THR A 34 9.47 1.46 1.40
CA THR A 34 9.91 2.67 0.69
C THR A 34 8.76 3.48 0.10
N VAL A 35 7.78 2.81 -0.51
CA VAL A 35 6.65 3.41 -1.24
C VAL A 35 5.31 3.15 -0.52
N GLY A 36 5.27 2.22 0.44
CA GLY A 36 4.07 1.93 1.23
C GLY A 36 3.09 1.01 0.49
N ALA A 37 1.83 1.44 0.35
CA ALA A 37 0.72 0.62 -0.15
C ALA A 37 0.93 0.05 -1.57
N PHE A 38 1.82 0.65 -2.37
CA PHE A 38 2.22 0.11 -3.68
C PHE A 38 2.77 -1.32 -3.61
N GLY A 39 3.38 -1.71 -2.48
CA GLY A 39 3.85 -3.08 -2.28
C GLY A 39 2.71 -4.12 -2.37
N GLY A 40 1.49 -3.78 -1.97
CA GLY A 40 0.33 -4.67 -2.06
C GLY A 40 -0.09 -4.92 -3.51
N ILE A 41 0.05 -3.89 -4.36
CA ILE A 41 -0.19 -4.02 -5.80
C ILE A 41 0.85 -4.95 -6.42
N MET A 42 2.14 -4.77 -6.07
CA MET A 42 3.22 -5.64 -6.57
C MET A 42 3.12 -7.08 -6.06
N ALA A 43 2.60 -7.30 -4.85
CA ALA A 43 2.23 -8.62 -4.36
C ALA A 43 1.16 -9.25 -5.27
N GLY A 44 0.10 -8.50 -5.60
CA GLY A 44 -0.94 -8.96 -6.53
C GLY A 44 -0.41 -9.29 -7.92
N VAL A 45 0.44 -8.43 -8.49
CA VAL A 45 1.10 -8.68 -9.78
C VAL A 45 1.94 -9.97 -9.73
N GLY A 46 2.69 -10.18 -8.65
CA GLY A 46 3.47 -11.40 -8.43
C GLY A 46 2.63 -12.67 -8.51
N HIS A 47 1.54 -12.71 -7.74
CA HIS A 47 0.62 -13.87 -7.74
C HIS A 47 -0.01 -14.12 -9.11
N LEU A 48 -0.47 -13.06 -9.79
CA LEU A 48 -1.19 -13.21 -11.05
C LEU A 48 -0.27 -13.58 -12.22
N SER A 49 0.92 -12.97 -12.31
CA SER A 49 1.78 -13.08 -13.49
C SER A 49 3.08 -13.85 -13.23
N VAL A 50 3.82 -13.54 -12.16
CA VAL A 50 5.17 -14.08 -11.93
C VAL A 50 5.13 -15.51 -11.42
N PHE A 51 4.17 -15.83 -10.56
CA PHE A 51 3.97 -17.18 -10.04
C PHE A 51 3.03 -18.03 -10.91
N GLY A 52 2.46 -17.46 -11.98
CA GLY A 52 1.57 -18.16 -12.91
C GLY A 52 0.22 -18.59 -12.31
N ILE A 53 -0.14 -18.12 -11.11
CA ILE A 53 -1.39 -18.53 -10.44
C ILE A 53 -2.61 -17.96 -11.19
N GLY A 54 -2.46 -16.82 -11.86
CA GLY A 54 -3.49 -16.28 -12.76
C GLY A 54 -3.80 -17.22 -13.94
N ASP A 55 -2.77 -17.83 -14.53
CA ASP A 55 -2.94 -18.79 -15.64
C ASP A 55 -3.58 -20.09 -15.14
N TRP A 56 -3.19 -20.55 -13.95
CA TRP A 56 -3.87 -21.66 -13.28
C TRP A 56 -5.34 -21.37 -13.00
N ALA A 57 -5.66 -20.16 -12.52
CA ALA A 57 -7.04 -19.74 -12.28
C ALA A 57 -7.85 -19.71 -13.57
N ALA A 58 -7.25 -19.30 -14.69
CA ALA A 58 -7.91 -19.35 -15.99
C ALA A 58 -8.15 -20.78 -16.47
N LYS A 59 -7.18 -21.69 -16.31
CA LYS A 59 -7.30 -23.11 -16.67
C LYS A 59 -8.33 -23.86 -15.82
N MET A 60 -8.49 -23.46 -14.56
CA MET A 60 -9.42 -24.08 -13.61
C MET A 60 -10.84 -23.48 -13.63
N LYS A 61 -11.12 -22.50 -14.51
CA LYS A 61 -12.48 -22.00 -14.69
C LYS A 61 -13.39 -23.11 -15.21
N GLY A 62 -14.53 -23.29 -14.57
CA GLY A 62 -15.53 -24.31 -14.88
C GLY A 62 -15.29 -25.66 -14.21
N VAL A 63 -14.15 -25.87 -13.54
CA VAL A 63 -13.89 -27.09 -12.76
C VAL A 63 -14.71 -27.03 -11.48
N LYS A 64 -15.63 -27.98 -11.32
CA LYS A 64 -16.55 -28.03 -10.19
C LYS A 64 -15.83 -28.57 -8.95
N VAL A 65 -15.84 -27.77 -7.90
CA VAL A 65 -15.29 -28.15 -6.59
C VAL A 65 -16.37 -28.08 -5.54
N ASN A 66 -16.27 -28.93 -4.52
CA ASN A 66 -17.16 -28.91 -3.36
C ASN A 66 -16.46 -28.29 -2.15
N ILE A 67 -16.18 -26.98 -2.25
CA ILE A 67 -15.58 -26.19 -1.18
C ILE A 67 -16.71 -25.31 -0.60
N PRO A 68 -16.85 -25.15 0.73
CA PRO A 68 -17.87 -24.28 1.30
C PRO A 68 -17.84 -22.87 0.70
N GLY A 69 -18.92 -22.46 0.05
CA GLY A 69 -19.06 -21.15 -0.60
C GLY A 69 -18.50 -21.06 -2.03
N TYR A 70 -17.93 -22.13 -2.59
CA TYR A 70 -17.37 -22.14 -3.95
C TYR A 70 -17.76 -23.40 -4.72
N THR A 71 -18.23 -23.19 -5.94
CA THR A 71 -18.56 -24.27 -6.90
C THR A 71 -17.62 -24.30 -8.10
N ASP A 72 -16.68 -23.35 -8.19
CA ASP A 72 -15.75 -23.16 -9.30
C ASP A 72 -14.32 -22.97 -8.75
N ALA A 73 -13.40 -23.83 -9.19
CA ALA A 73 -12.02 -23.83 -8.73
C ALA A 73 -11.27 -22.55 -9.14
N GLY A 74 -11.49 -22.05 -10.36
CA GLY A 74 -10.87 -20.81 -10.85
C GLY A 74 -11.29 -19.59 -10.04
N LYS A 75 -12.58 -19.52 -9.66
CA LYS A 75 -13.11 -18.48 -8.77
C LYS A 75 -12.53 -18.59 -7.36
N TYR A 76 -12.49 -19.80 -6.79
CA TYR A 76 -11.88 -20.04 -5.48
C TYR A 76 -10.41 -19.58 -5.43
N LEU A 77 -9.65 -19.90 -6.47
CA LEU A 77 -8.25 -19.51 -6.59
C LEU A 77 -8.10 -17.98 -6.69
N THR A 78 -8.92 -17.34 -7.54
CA THR A 78 -8.91 -15.88 -7.72
C THR A 78 -9.26 -15.15 -6.42
N ASP A 79 -10.30 -15.60 -5.73
CA ASP A 79 -10.79 -14.94 -4.51
C ASP A 79 -9.83 -15.16 -3.33
N THR A 80 -9.16 -16.31 -3.26
CA THR A 80 -8.12 -16.58 -2.25
C THR A 80 -6.91 -15.65 -2.42
N ILE A 81 -6.46 -15.40 -3.66
CA ILE A 81 -5.39 -14.44 -3.94
C ILE A 81 -5.82 -13.01 -3.56
N ARG A 82 -7.05 -12.62 -3.94
CA ARG A 82 -7.58 -11.30 -3.60
C ARG A 82 -7.69 -11.09 -2.09
N PHE A 83 -8.20 -12.09 -1.39
CA PHE A 83 -8.30 -12.07 0.06
C PHE A 83 -6.91 -11.99 0.70
N GLY A 84 -5.96 -12.84 0.30
CA GLY A 84 -4.58 -12.82 0.79
C GLY A 84 -3.90 -11.46 0.63
N ASN A 85 -3.99 -10.86 -0.56
CA ASN A 85 -3.43 -9.52 -0.82
C ASN A 85 -4.11 -8.42 0.01
N SER A 86 -5.43 -8.52 0.21
CA SER A 86 -6.18 -7.56 1.03
C SER A 86 -5.77 -7.65 2.49
N VAL A 87 -5.68 -8.87 3.03
CA VAL A 87 -5.21 -9.16 4.39
C VAL A 87 -3.80 -8.63 4.58
N GLN A 88 -2.87 -8.92 3.67
CA GLN A 88 -1.50 -8.41 3.71
C GLN A 88 -1.47 -6.87 3.76
N THR A 89 -2.30 -6.22 2.94
CA THR A 89 -2.40 -4.76 2.90
C THR A 89 -2.94 -4.19 4.21
N TRP A 90 -3.96 -4.82 4.80
CA TRP A 90 -4.53 -4.42 6.09
C TRP A 90 -3.54 -4.58 7.24
N PHE A 91 -2.87 -5.72 7.35
CA PHE A 91 -1.86 -5.94 8.38
C PHE A 91 -0.72 -4.93 8.27
N ASN A 92 -0.25 -4.62 7.06
CA ASN A 92 0.77 -3.58 6.86
C ASN A 92 0.27 -2.18 7.24
N ALA A 93 -0.99 -1.83 6.92
CA ALA A 93 -1.57 -0.56 7.31
C ALA A 93 -1.72 -0.44 8.84
N ILE A 94 -2.17 -1.50 9.51
CA ILE A 94 -2.30 -1.56 10.97
C ILE A 94 -0.92 -1.45 11.63
N ALA A 95 0.03 -2.30 11.22
CA ALA A 95 1.40 -2.29 11.77
C ALA A 95 2.06 -0.93 11.57
N SER A 96 1.87 -0.31 10.40
CA SER A 96 2.36 1.05 10.13
C SER A 96 1.69 2.07 11.05
N THR A 97 0.37 2.03 11.21
CA THR A 97 -0.35 2.98 12.08
C THR A 97 0.13 2.87 13.53
N ILE A 98 0.31 1.65 14.05
CA ILE A 98 0.86 1.41 15.39
C ILE A 98 2.28 1.96 15.49
N ASN A 99 3.14 1.70 14.51
CA ASN A 99 4.51 2.24 14.48
C ASN A 99 4.54 3.77 14.48
N TRP A 100 3.68 4.41 13.69
CA TRP A 100 3.58 5.87 13.64
C TRP A 100 3.05 6.47 14.94
N GLN A 101 2.13 5.76 15.60
CA GLN A 101 1.63 6.12 16.92
C GLN A 101 2.71 6.00 17.99
N MET A 102 3.46 4.90 18.01
CA MET A 102 4.60 4.70 18.93
C MET A 102 5.70 5.75 18.72
N GLN A 103 5.91 6.18 17.47
CA GLN A 103 6.82 7.29 17.14
C GLN A 103 6.25 8.67 17.45
N LYS A 104 4.98 8.78 17.89
CA LYS A 104 4.25 10.03 18.14
C LYS A 104 4.17 10.96 16.91
N ARG A 105 4.14 10.36 15.71
CA ARG A 105 4.10 11.05 14.40
C ARG A 105 2.75 10.95 13.71
N LEU A 106 1.77 10.29 14.32
CA LEU A 106 0.48 10.06 13.71
C LEU A 106 -0.37 11.34 13.70
N VAL A 107 -0.59 11.90 12.50
CA VAL A 107 -1.62 12.92 12.29
C VAL A 107 -2.94 12.22 11.98
N TRP A 108 -3.62 11.73 13.02
CA TRP A 108 -4.81 10.88 12.86
C TRP A 108 -5.94 11.48 11.99
N PRO A 109 -6.24 12.81 12.00
CA PRO A 109 -7.30 13.36 11.15
C PRO A 109 -6.96 13.24 9.66
N ALA A 110 -5.68 13.43 9.32
CA ALA A 110 -5.20 13.27 7.96
C ALA A 110 -5.28 11.80 7.51
N GLY A 111 -4.93 10.87 8.42
CA GLY A 111 -5.07 9.43 8.17
C GLY A 111 -6.51 9.01 7.87
N ILE A 112 -7.49 9.52 8.64
CA ILE A 112 -8.91 9.24 8.42
C ILE A 112 -9.38 9.85 7.10
N SER A 113 -9.03 11.11 6.81
CA SER A 113 -9.40 11.77 5.56
C SER A 113 -8.87 11.00 4.34
N LEU A 114 -7.60 10.60 4.36
CA LEU A 114 -6.99 9.78 3.31
C LEU A 114 -7.68 8.41 3.19
N GLY A 115 -8.00 7.76 4.31
CA GLY A 115 -8.72 6.48 4.31
C GLY A 115 -10.11 6.57 3.68
N ILE A 116 -10.89 7.58 4.05
CA ILE A 116 -12.22 7.84 3.47
C ILE A 116 -12.10 8.17 1.98
N GLY A 117 -11.14 9.02 1.61
CA GLY A 117 -10.88 9.37 0.22
C GLY A 117 -10.55 8.15 -0.64
N GLY A 118 -9.75 7.23 -0.11
CA GLY A 118 -9.43 5.96 -0.77
C GLY A 118 -10.66 5.07 -1.01
N VAL A 119 -11.53 4.92 0.00
CA VAL A 119 -12.77 4.12 -0.12
C VAL A 119 -13.73 4.76 -1.13
N LEU A 120 -13.95 6.07 -1.04
CA LEU A 120 -14.82 6.80 -1.96
C LEU A 120 -14.27 6.74 -3.40
N GLY A 121 -12.96 6.95 -3.57
CA GLY A 121 -12.30 6.87 -4.87
C GLY A 121 -12.45 5.48 -5.51
N ALA A 122 -12.26 4.41 -4.74
CA ALA A 122 -12.47 3.04 -5.20
C ALA A 122 -13.93 2.80 -5.62
N GLN A 123 -14.90 3.28 -4.83
CA GLN A 123 -16.31 3.12 -5.11
C GLN A 123 -16.76 3.91 -6.35
N VAL A 124 -16.29 5.15 -6.51
CA VAL A 124 -16.50 5.95 -7.73
C VAL A 124 -15.91 5.24 -8.94
N GLY A 125 -14.73 4.63 -8.81
CA GLY A 125 -14.13 3.81 -9.86
C GLY A 125 -15.05 2.68 -10.33
N VAL A 126 -15.68 1.96 -9.39
CA VAL A 126 -16.66 0.90 -9.72
C VAL A 126 -17.89 1.49 -10.43
N TRP A 127 -18.42 2.61 -9.94
CA TRP A 127 -19.60 3.25 -10.54
C TRP A 127 -19.34 3.76 -11.97
N VAL A 128 -18.21 4.43 -12.18
CA VAL A 128 -17.84 4.99 -13.49
C VAL A 128 -17.57 3.89 -14.51
N THR A 129 -17.02 2.76 -14.07
CA THR A 129 -16.66 1.66 -14.96
C THR A 129 -17.75 0.60 -15.14
N GLY A 130 -18.89 0.74 -14.44
CA GLY A 130 -19.96 -0.25 -14.44
C GLY A 130 -19.54 -1.64 -13.93
N GLY A 131 -18.38 -1.74 -13.27
CA GLY A 131 -17.78 -3.01 -12.83
C GLY A 131 -17.29 -3.92 -13.97
N GLN A 132 -17.26 -3.45 -15.22
CA GLN A 132 -16.97 -4.26 -16.40
C GLN A 132 -15.79 -3.75 -17.24
N VAL A 133 -14.70 -3.33 -16.59
CA VAL A 133 -13.46 -3.06 -17.32
C VAL A 133 -12.83 -4.39 -17.70
N ALA A 134 -12.63 -4.63 -19.00
CA ALA A 134 -11.84 -5.76 -19.47
C ALA A 134 -10.44 -5.71 -18.83
N ALA A 135 -9.95 -6.84 -18.34
CA ALA A 135 -8.69 -6.90 -17.60
C ALA A 135 -7.51 -6.27 -18.36
N ALA A 136 -7.47 -6.43 -19.69
CA ALA A 136 -6.46 -5.82 -20.55
C ALA A 136 -6.51 -4.27 -20.54
N VAL A 137 -7.71 -3.68 -20.56
CA VAL A 137 -7.90 -2.22 -20.50
C VAL A 137 -7.48 -1.71 -19.13
N TYR A 138 -7.84 -2.43 -18.06
CA TYR A 138 -7.41 -2.10 -16.70
C TYR A 138 -5.88 -2.10 -16.57
N MET A 139 -5.21 -3.16 -17.05
CA MET A 139 -3.74 -3.23 -17.04
C MET A 139 -3.09 -2.12 -17.86
N GLY A 140 -3.67 -1.77 -19.02
CA GLY A 140 -3.17 -0.67 -19.86
C GLY A 140 -3.28 0.69 -19.18
N ILE A 141 -4.45 1.03 -18.63
CA ILE A 141 -4.66 2.28 -17.90
C ILE A 141 -3.76 2.34 -16.66
N PHE A 142 -3.66 1.24 -15.91
CA PHE A 142 -2.80 1.14 -14.74
C PHE A 142 -1.32 1.32 -15.10
N GLY A 143 -0.85 0.70 -16.17
CA GLY A 143 0.52 0.86 -16.67
C GLY A 143 0.82 2.31 -17.04
N LEU A 144 -0.08 2.97 -17.76
CA LEU A 144 0.06 4.39 -18.11
C LEU A 144 0.10 5.28 -16.85
N ALA A 145 -0.82 5.08 -15.91
CA ALA A 145 -0.83 5.81 -14.64
C ALA A 145 0.48 5.61 -13.85
N THR A 146 1.02 4.38 -13.85
CA THR A 146 2.30 4.06 -13.21
C THR A 146 3.46 4.82 -13.86
N TYR A 147 3.49 4.93 -15.19
CA TYR A 147 4.49 5.75 -15.89
C TYR A 147 4.38 7.23 -15.56
N LEU A 148 3.16 7.77 -15.43
CA LEU A 148 2.95 9.16 -15.01
C LEU A 148 3.47 9.39 -13.58
N ILE A 149 3.20 8.46 -12.65
CA ILE A 149 3.74 8.53 -11.29
C ILE A 149 5.26 8.44 -11.29
N ALA A 150 5.85 7.54 -12.08
CA ALA A 150 7.30 7.43 -12.22
C ALA A 150 7.92 8.73 -12.76
N GLY A 151 7.32 9.33 -13.79
CA GLY A 151 7.71 10.63 -14.31
C GLY A 151 7.59 11.74 -13.27
N TYR A 152 6.52 11.74 -12.48
CA TYR A 152 6.33 12.67 -11.37
C TYR A 152 7.39 12.47 -10.26
N MET A 153 7.77 11.23 -9.95
CA MET A 153 8.86 10.95 -9.01
C MET A 153 10.21 11.46 -9.53
N ILE A 154 10.49 11.32 -10.82
CA ILE A 154 11.69 11.89 -11.45
C ILE A 154 11.65 13.42 -11.36
N TYR A 155 10.50 14.05 -11.65
CA TYR A 155 10.33 15.49 -11.47
C TYR A 155 10.59 15.92 -10.01
N GLN A 156 10.17 15.12 -9.02
CA GLN A 156 10.44 15.39 -7.61
C GLN A 156 11.93 15.38 -7.24
N LEU A 157 12.82 14.81 -8.07
CA LEU A 157 14.27 14.87 -7.87
C LEU A 157 14.89 16.22 -8.27
N THR A 158 14.18 17.04 -9.04
CA THR A 158 14.66 18.36 -9.48
C THR A 158 14.81 19.35 -8.32
N PRO A 159 15.73 20.33 -8.43
CA PRO A 159 15.95 21.33 -7.38
C PRO A 159 14.70 22.17 -7.09
N ARG A 160 13.83 22.41 -8.08
CA ARG A 160 12.57 23.14 -7.90
C ARG A 160 11.62 22.41 -6.95
N ALA A 161 11.38 21.12 -7.19
CA ALA A 161 10.52 20.30 -6.33
C ALA A 161 11.13 20.04 -4.95
N LYS A 162 12.47 19.96 -4.84
CA LYS A 162 13.16 19.84 -3.54
C LYS A 162 12.96 21.09 -2.67
N ARG A 163 12.94 22.29 -3.26
CA ARG A 163 12.75 23.56 -2.52
C ARG A 163 11.38 23.66 -1.85
N SER A 164 10.31 23.24 -2.52
CA SER A 164 8.96 23.28 -1.94
C SER A 164 8.77 22.36 -0.73
N LYS A 165 9.63 21.34 -0.59
CA LYS A 165 9.61 20.38 0.54
C LYS A 165 10.73 20.60 1.56
N LYS A 166 11.46 21.72 1.49
CA LYS A 166 12.64 21.98 2.32
C LYS A 166 12.32 21.97 3.82
N ALA A 167 11.31 22.75 4.26
CA ALA A 167 10.92 22.83 5.67
C ALA A 167 10.50 21.46 6.25
N GLY A 168 9.71 20.68 5.51
CA GLY A 168 9.33 19.32 5.93
C GLY A 168 10.51 18.36 6.01
N LYS A 169 11.48 18.45 5.09
CA LYS A 169 12.71 17.64 5.14
C LYS A 169 13.59 18.02 6.32
N GLU A 170 13.75 19.30 6.61
CA GLU A 170 14.52 19.78 7.76
C GLU A 170 13.88 19.34 9.08
N ALA A 171 12.56 19.48 9.23
CA ALA A 171 11.84 18.99 10.41
C ALA A 171 12.00 17.46 10.58
N ALA A 172 11.95 16.70 9.50
CA ALA A 172 12.18 15.25 9.53
C ALA A 172 13.63 14.88 9.91
N GLN A 173 14.62 15.65 9.44
CA GLN A 173 16.03 15.47 9.83
C GLN A 173 16.26 15.77 11.31
N ARG A 174 15.69 16.89 11.82
CA ARG A 174 15.73 17.23 13.26
C ARG A 174 15.11 16.12 14.10
N PHE A 175 13.98 15.57 13.66
CA PHE A 175 13.35 14.41 14.31
C PHE A 175 14.28 13.18 14.33
N GLN A 176 14.87 12.80 13.20
CA GLN A 176 15.76 11.64 13.12
C GLN A 176 17.00 11.78 14.00
N GLN A 177 17.59 12.99 14.05
CA GLN A 177 18.70 13.31 14.94
C GLN A 177 18.28 13.12 16.40
N LYS A 178 17.11 13.66 16.79
CA LYS A 178 16.62 13.53 18.16
C LYS A 178 16.31 12.09 18.55
N VAL A 179 15.75 11.28 17.65
CA VAL A 179 15.54 9.84 17.86
C VAL A 179 16.86 9.13 18.09
N LYS A 180 17.89 9.44 17.30
CA LYS A 180 19.22 8.83 17.45
C LYS A 180 19.85 9.19 18.80
N GLU A 181 19.85 10.48 19.16
CA GLU A 181 20.36 10.96 20.45
C GLU A 181 19.67 10.28 21.63
N LEU A 182 18.33 10.26 21.65
CA LEU A 182 17.56 9.65 22.74
C LEU A 182 17.74 8.13 22.80
N ARG A 183 18.00 7.48 21.67
CA ARG A 183 18.30 6.04 21.62
C ARG A 183 19.66 5.73 22.23
N GLU A 184 20.67 6.54 21.92
CA GLU A 184 22.01 6.41 22.51
C GLU A 184 22.00 6.70 24.02
N GLN A 185 21.12 7.58 24.48
CA GLN A 185 20.96 7.93 25.89
C GLN A 185 20.00 7.00 26.66
N GLY A 186 19.39 6.00 26.00
CA GLY A 186 18.37 5.13 26.64
C GLY A 186 17.07 5.84 27.03
N LYS A 187 16.85 7.08 26.56
CA LYS A 187 15.74 7.98 26.92
C LYS A 187 14.70 8.12 25.81
N LEU A 188 14.47 7.05 25.03
CA LEU A 188 13.53 7.08 23.91
C LEU A 188 12.10 7.50 24.31
N HIS A 189 11.72 7.30 25.58
CA HIS A 189 10.43 7.70 26.14
C HIS A 189 10.22 9.23 26.17
N GLU A 190 11.30 10.01 26.25
CA GLU A 190 11.29 11.48 26.20
C GLU A 190 11.07 12.03 24.79
N LEU A 191 10.93 11.17 23.77
CA LEU A 191 10.70 11.60 22.40
C LEU A 191 9.45 12.46 22.31
N GLU A 192 9.62 13.69 21.86
CA GLU A 192 8.51 14.61 21.60
C GLU A 192 7.93 14.29 20.23
N GLY A 193 6.60 14.33 20.13
CA GLY A 193 5.88 14.07 18.90
C GLY A 193 5.22 15.34 18.34
N ILE A 194 4.09 15.13 17.68
CA ILE A 194 3.22 16.23 17.24
C ILE A 194 2.72 17.05 18.45
N ARG A 195 2.80 18.37 18.34
CA ARG A 195 2.31 19.34 19.32
C ARG A 195 1.22 20.23 18.74
N ASN A 196 0.44 20.88 19.61
CA ASN A 196 -0.56 21.88 19.23
C ASN A 196 -1.51 21.43 18.11
N LEU A 197 -1.93 20.16 18.15
CA LEU A 197 -2.87 19.61 17.17
C LEU A 197 -4.23 20.30 17.33
N LYS A 198 -4.56 21.17 16.37
CA LYS A 198 -5.89 21.78 16.26
C LYS A 198 -6.59 21.17 15.06
N VAL A 199 -7.76 20.58 15.31
CA VAL A 199 -8.58 19.95 14.29
C VAL A 199 -9.78 20.85 14.03
N SER A 200 -9.97 21.27 12.78
CA SER A 200 -11.19 21.92 12.31
C SER A 200 -11.79 21.12 11.15
N LEU A 201 -13.02 21.45 10.76
CA LEU A 201 -13.70 20.78 9.65
C LEU A 201 -12.93 20.92 8.33
N THR A 202 -12.26 22.07 8.13
CA THR A 202 -11.60 22.43 6.87
C THR A 202 -10.10 22.20 6.90
N ALA A 203 -9.47 22.29 8.08
CA ALA A 203 -8.03 22.16 8.21
C ALA A 203 -7.58 21.58 9.56
N THR A 204 -6.51 20.80 9.53
CA THR A 204 -5.79 20.36 10.72
C THR A 204 -4.43 21.05 10.75
N THR A 205 -4.17 21.81 11.83
CA THR A 205 -2.86 22.43 12.06
C THR A 205 -2.14 21.74 13.19
N PHE A 206 -0.84 21.54 13.05
CA PHE A 206 -0.03 20.91 14.08
C PHE A 206 1.43 21.38 13.98
N ASP A 207 2.12 21.37 15.11
CA ASP A 207 3.54 21.68 15.18
C ASP A 207 4.35 20.39 15.25
N PHE A 208 5.43 20.34 14.48
CA PHE A 208 6.34 19.20 14.48
C PHE A 208 7.79 19.68 14.32
N TYR A 209 8.61 19.43 15.35
CA TYR A 209 10.05 19.73 15.37
C TYR A 209 10.44 21.13 14.87
N GLY A 210 9.74 22.16 15.36
CA GLY A 210 10.03 23.57 15.09
C GLY A 210 9.43 24.11 13.80
N GLU A 211 8.51 23.38 13.17
CA GLU A 211 7.73 23.86 12.02
C GLU A 211 6.23 23.66 12.29
N SER A 212 5.42 24.64 11.88
CA SER A 212 3.96 24.57 11.93
C SER A 212 3.41 24.12 10.57
N PHE A 213 2.66 23.03 10.57
CA PHE A 213 2.03 22.46 9.39
C PHE A 213 0.53 22.75 9.39
N LYS A 214 -0.01 23.07 8.21
CA LYS A 214 -1.44 23.21 7.95
C LYS A 214 -1.85 22.24 6.86
N LEU A 215 -2.68 21.26 7.20
CA LEU A 215 -3.26 20.30 6.28
C LEU A 215 -4.71 20.70 6.00
N SER A 216 -5.10 20.67 4.73
CA SER A 216 -6.52 20.74 4.36
C SER A 216 -7.14 19.36 4.53
N ASN A 217 -8.26 19.26 5.25
CA ASN A 217 -8.91 17.98 5.52
C ASN A 217 -9.71 17.43 4.34
N TYR A 218 -9.99 18.26 3.32
CA TYR A 218 -10.72 17.87 2.11
C TYR A 218 -9.80 17.67 0.90
N SER A 219 -8.59 18.25 0.88
CA SER A 219 -7.67 18.07 -0.24
C SER A 219 -7.36 16.60 -0.54
N PRO A 220 -7.19 15.70 0.46
CA PRO A 220 -7.02 14.27 0.22
C PRO A 220 -8.24 13.58 -0.41
N LEU A 221 -9.45 14.12 -0.19
CA LEU A 221 -10.68 13.58 -0.77
C LEU A 221 -10.83 13.93 -2.26
N ILE A 222 -10.29 15.08 -2.68
CA ILE A 222 -10.43 15.60 -4.05
C ILE A 222 -9.30 15.11 -4.96
N VAL A 223 -8.06 15.10 -4.45
CA VAL A 223 -6.90 14.73 -5.25
C VAL A 223 -6.82 13.21 -5.45
N GLY A 224 -7.58 12.44 -4.66
CA GLY A 224 -7.46 10.99 -4.62
C GLY A 224 -6.12 10.57 -4.01
N PHE A 225 -5.99 9.27 -3.75
CA PHE A 225 -4.71 8.66 -3.39
C PHE A 225 -3.72 8.73 -4.57
#